data_AF-A0A7X4JV39-F1
#
_entry.id   AF-A0A7X4JV39-F1
#
_cell.length_a   1.000
_cell.length_b   1.000
_cell.length_c   1.000
_cell.angle_alpha   90.00
_cell.angle_beta   90.00
_cell.angle_gamma   90.00
#
_symmetry.space_group_name_H-M   'P 1'
#
loop_
_entity.id
_entity.type
_entity.pdbx_description
1 polymer ?
#
loop_
_entity_poly.entity_id
_entity_poly.type
_entity_poly.pdbx_seq_one_letter_code
_entity_poly.pdbx_strand_id
1 'polypeptide(L)'
;MRILIVRLGALGDVVHAIPVAAALGRGFPDAFVDWAIDERYAPLLDLVAGLDRRVVLRTRGRTAAGWAALRRELGEVPYDIALDVQGLGKSALVARLSGARRVVGFSTPFLREPWARWLHTESADPGRPRHVVDRNLGILSALGLADRDWRFPIRTDAPPAVDAPRRSLDPPRGSVLINPNAAWSTKCWPPARYGAVAAHVARAHGRPCVVIWGPGDEARAAAVVAASAGAARLA
;
A
#
# COMPACT_ATOMS: atom_id res chain seq x y z
N MET A 1 -9.15 22.79 -3.41
CA MET A 1 -9.84 21.72 -2.67
C MET A 1 -8.79 20.82 -2.03
N ARG A 2 -9.00 20.32 -0.81
CA ARG A 2 -8.08 19.37 -0.16
C ARG A 2 -8.77 18.05 0.15
N ILE A 3 -8.16 16.95 -0.29
CA ILE A 3 -8.70 15.60 -0.18
C ILE A 3 -7.73 14.75 0.63
N LEU A 4 -8.23 14.07 1.66
CA LEU A 4 -7.48 13.09 2.43
C LEU A 4 -7.88 11.67 2.01
N ILE A 5 -6.94 10.88 1.49
CA ILE A 5 -7.11 9.43 1.35
C ILE A 5 -6.78 8.77 2.69
N VAL A 6 -7.67 7.91 3.19
CA VAL A 6 -7.41 7.11 4.40
C VAL A 6 -7.30 5.63 4.02
N ARG A 7 -6.05 5.16 3.93
CA ARG A 7 -5.70 3.74 3.76
C ARG A 7 -4.43 3.47 4.58
N LEU A 8 -4.64 2.88 5.75
CA LEU A 8 -3.61 2.69 6.76
C LEU A 8 -2.70 1.49 6.49
N GLY A 9 -3.21 0.46 5.80
CA GLY A 9 -2.51 -0.79 5.54
C GLY A 9 -3.46 -1.86 4.98
N ALA A 10 -3.04 -3.11 4.76
CA ALA A 10 -1.66 -3.60 4.75
C ALA A 10 -0.98 -3.29 3.39
N LEU A 11 0.31 -3.61 3.23
CA LEU A 11 1.12 -3.24 2.06
C LEU A 11 0.42 -3.46 0.71
N GLY A 12 -0.10 -4.66 0.45
CA GLY A 12 -0.80 -4.97 -0.80
C GLY A 12 -2.05 -4.12 -1.03
N ASP A 13 -2.80 -3.84 0.03
CA ASP A 13 -3.98 -2.99 -0.08
C ASP A 13 -3.64 -1.50 -0.25
N VAL A 14 -2.51 -1.04 0.28
CA VAL A 14 -2.00 0.32 0.01
C VAL A 14 -1.65 0.43 -1.47
N VAL A 15 -0.93 -0.55 -2.03
CA VAL A 15 -0.64 -0.60 -3.47
C VAL A 15 -1.94 -0.56 -4.27
N HIS A 16 -2.93 -1.39 -3.94
CA HIS A 16 -4.22 -1.40 -4.63
C HIS A 16 -5.06 -0.11 -4.48
N ALA A 17 -4.72 0.79 -3.56
CA ALA A 17 -5.38 2.08 -3.41
C ALA A 17 -4.67 3.20 -4.18
N ILE A 18 -3.45 3.00 -4.69
CA ILE A 18 -2.70 3.99 -5.47
C ILE A 18 -3.51 4.54 -6.66
N PRO A 19 -4.28 3.71 -7.42
CA PRO A 19 -5.09 4.24 -8.52
C PRO A 19 -6.12 5.29 -8.09
N VAL A 20 -6.58 5.30 -6.83
CA VAL A 20 -7.47 6.35 -6.31
C VAL A 20 -6.77 7.71 -6.34
N ALA A 21 -5.52 7.79 -5.86
CA ALA A 21 -4.73 9.02 -5.90
C ALA A 21 -4.50 9.49 -7.35
N ALA A 22 -4.16 8.56 -8.24
CA ALA A 22 -3.96 8.86 -9.65
C ALA A 22 -5.22 9.40 -10.33
N ALA A 23 -6.39 8.83 -10.02
CA ALA A 23 -7.67 9.26 -10.57
C ALA A 23 -8.11 10.63 -10.00
N LEU A 24 -7.84 10.90 -8.71
CA LEU A 24 -8.07 12.23 -8.11
C LEU A 24 -7.24 13.30 -8.80
N GLY A 25 -5.95 13.07 -9.04
CA GLY A 25 -5.10 14.05 -9.73
C GLY A 25 -5.53 14.35 -11.16
N ARG A 26 -6.22 13.41 -11.84
CA ARG A 26 -6.81 13.65 -13.17
C ARG A 26 -8.16 14.36 -13.11
N GLY A 27 -9.02 13.94 -12.18
CA GLY A 27 -10.37 14.48 -12.02
C GLY A 27 -10.39 15.88 -11.39
N PHE A 28 -9.39 16.19 -10.56
CA PHE A 28 -9.25 17.46 -9.86
C PHE A 28 -7.78 17.93 -9.89
N PRO A 29 -7.28 18.46 -11.02
CA PRO A 29 -5.87 18.83 -11.18
C PRO A 29 -5.34 19.86 -10.17
N ASP A 30 -6.21 20.74 -9.67
CA ASP A 30 -5.87 21.76 -8.68
C ASP A 30 -6.15 21.33 -7.22
N ALA A 31 -6.52 20.07 -6.99
CA ALA A 31 -6.75 19.55 -5.64
C ALA A 31 -5.44 19.12 -5.00
N PHE A 32 -5.28 19.44 -3.71
CA PHE A 32 -4.23 18.85 -2.89
C PHE A 32 -4.71 17.49 -2.39
N VAL A 33 -3.92 16.45 -2.63
CA VAL A 33 -4.21 15.07 -2.26
C VAL A 33 -3.20 14.61 -1.21
N ASP A 34 -3.68 14.52 0.03
CA ASP A 34 -2.91 13.99 1.15
C ASP A 34 -3.34 12.55 1.44
N TRP A 35 -2.47 11.75 2.08
CA TRP A 35 -2.77 10.34 2.38
C TRP A 35 -2.38 9.97 3.82
N ALA A 36 -3.37 9.56 4.63
CA ALA A 36 -3.18 8.98 5.96
C ALA A 36 -2.81 7.49 5.91
N ILE A 37 -1.64 7.14 6.46
CA ILE A 37 -1.04 5.80 6.38
C ILE A 37 -0.35 5.39 7.69
N ASP A 38 -0.29 4.10 8.00
CA ASP A 38 0.52 3.59 9.12
C ASP A 38 2.03 3.74 8.82
N GLU A 39 2.82 4.10 9.83
CA GLU A 39 4.27 4.33 9.71
C GLU A 39 5.04 3.19 9.01
N ARG A 40 4.57 1.94 9.16
CA ARG A 40 5.21 0.76 8.53
C ARG A 40 5.17 0.78 7.01
N TYR A 41 4.19 1.45 6.42
CA TYR A 41 3.98 1.49 4.98
C TYR A 41 4.22 2.88 4.39
N ALA A 42 4.46 3.90 5.23
CA ALA A 42 4.68 5.28 4.80
C ALA A 42 5.76 5.45 3.71
N PRO A 43 6.91 4.73 3.75
CA PRO A 43 7.94 4.85 2.71
C PRO A 43 7.46 4.50 1.29
N LEU A 44 6.38 3.70 1.15
CA LEU A 44 5.81 3.38 -0.16
C LEU A 44 5.25 4.63 -0.85
N LEU A 45 4.68 5.56 -0.09
CA LEU A 45 4.04 6.75 -0.66
C LEU A 45 5.06 7.73 -1.26
N ASP A 46 6.34 7.62 -0.88
CA ASP A 46 7.42 8.43 -1.44
C ASP A 46 7.71 8.06 -2.90
N LEU A 47 7.28 6.87 -3.30
CA LEU A 47 7.35 6.41 -4.67
C LEU A 47 6.12 6.85 -5.47
N VAL A 48 5.05 7.32 -4.85
CA VAL A 48 3.80 7.64 -5.56
C VAL A 48 3.81 9.11 -5.99
N ALA A 49 3.83 9.36 -7.31
CA ALA A 49 3.72 10.71 -7.83
C ALA A 49 2.29 11.26 -7.70
N GLY A 50 2.18 12.57 -7.49
CA GLY A 50 0.89 13.27 -7.37
C GLY A 50 0.28 13.28 -5.96
N LEU A 51 1.03 12.91 -4.92
CA LEU A 51 0.67 13.14 -3.53
C LEU A 51 1.35 14.39 -2.99
N ASP A 52 0.61 15.22 -2.27
CA ASP A 52 1.11 16.45 -1.67
C ASP A 52 1.71 16.21 -0.28
N ARG A 53 1.05 15.39 0.55
CA ARG A 53 1.51 15.07 1.91
C ARG A 53 1.16 13.65 2.32
N ARG A 54 2.07 13.01 3.06
CA ARG A 54 1.79 11.80 3.86
C ARG A 54 1.45 12.19 5.30
N VAL A 55 0.32 11.72 5.82
CA VAL A 55 -0.08 11.87 7.22
C VAL A 55 0.22 10.55 7.93
N VAL A 56 1.24 10.53 8.78
CA VAL A 56 1.82 9.27 9.27
C VAL A 56 1.29 8.89 10.65
N LEU A 57 0.54 7.80 10.70
CA LEU A 57 0.03 7.21 11.92
C LEU A 57 1.11 6.38 12.63
N ARG A 58 1.67 6.95 13.69
CA ARG A 58 2.61 6.29 14.60
C ARG A 58 1.84 5.59 15.71
N THR A 59 1.27 4.42 15.39
CA THR A 59 0.42 3.67 16.34
C THR A 59 1.14 2.59 17.16
N ARG A 60 2.48 2.50 17.05
CA ARG A 60 3.27 1.70 18.00
C ARG A 60 3.02 2.23 19.42
N GLY A 61 2.35 1.39 20.24
CA GLY A 61 2.04 1.67 21.64
C GLY A 61 0.57 1.97 21.97
N ARG A 62 -0.34 2.13 21.00
CA ARG A 62 -1.77 2.46 21.24
C ARG A 62 -2.00 3.57 22.29
N THR A 63 -1.08 4.52 22.43
CA THR A 63 -1.15 5.51 23.49
C THR A 63 -2.12 6.64 23.12
N ALA A 64 -2.77 7.23 24.12
CA ALA A 64 -3.57 8.43 23.94
C ALA A 64 -2.76 9.57 23.29
N ALA A 65 -1.45 9.63 23.59
CA ALA A 65 -0.52 10.59 22.99
C ALA A 65 -0.39 10.43 21.47
N GLY A 66 -0.36 9.19 20.95
CA GLY A 66 -0.30 8.95 19.50
C GLY A 66 -1.55 9.44 18.77
N TRP A 67 -2.73 9.25 19.37
CA TRP A 67 -3.99 9.78 18.83
C TRP A 67 -4.08 11.30 18.92
N ALA A 68 -3.60 11.89 20.02
CA ALA A 68 -3.53 13.35 20.17
C ALA A 68 -2.60 13.98 19.13
N ALA A 69 -1.43 13.38 18.90
CA ALA A 69 -0.49 13.82 17.88
C ALA A 69 -1.09 13.72 16.47
N LEU A 70 -1.78 12.61 16.16
CA LEU A 70 -2.48 12.46 14.88
C LEU A 70 -3.58 13.52 14.71
N ARG A 71 -4.40 13.75 15.74
CA ARG A 71 -5.44 14.78 15.69
C ARG A 71 -4.84 16.16 15.46
N ARG A 72 -3.71 16.47 16.08
CA ARG A 72 -2.99 17.73 15.87
C ARG A 72 -2.50 17.83 14.42
N GLU A 73 -1.83 16.79 13.92
CA GLU A 73 -1.30 16.75 12.54
C GLU A 73 -2.42 16.87 11.49
N LEU A 74 -3.55 16.20 11.71
CA LEU A 74 -4.73 16.30 10.88
C LEU A 74 -5.41 17.67 10.97
N GLY A 75 -5.42 18.28 12.16
CA GLY A 75 -6.04 19.59 12.42
C GLY A 75 -5.22 20.79 11.90
N GLU A 76 -3.96 20.58 11.49
CA GLU A 76 -3.14 21.61 10.83
C GLU A 76 -3.69 21.99 9.44
N VAL A 77 -4.52 21.13 8.84
CA VAL A 77 -4.99 21.27 7.46
C VAL A 77 -6.51 21.12 7.41
N PRO A 78 -7.25 22.11 6.88
CA PRO A 78 -8.69 21.98 6.67
C PRO A 78 -8.94 21.11 5.43
N TYR A 79 -9.38 19.86 5.64
CA TYR A 79 -9.80 18.98 4.56
C TYR A 79 -11.25 19.29 4.13
N ASP A 80 -11.50 19.31 2.83
CA ASP A 80 -12.87 19.37 2.30
C ASP A 80 -13.50 17.98 2.35
N ILE A 81 -12.73 16.96 1.96
CA ILE A 81 -13.15 15.57 1.79
C ILE A 81 -12.13 14.63 2.41
N ALA A 82 -12.60 13.62 3.14
CA ALA A 82 -11.82 12.44 3.51
C ALA A 82 -12.44 11.18 2.88
N LEU A 83 -11.64 10.40 2.15
CA LEU A 83 -12.03 9.14 1.51
C LEU A 83 -11.47 7.96 2.30
N ASP A 84 -12.33 7.27 3.06
CA ASP A 84 -11.98 6.01 3.74
C ASP A 84 -12.07 4.82 2.78
N VAL A 85 -10.96 4.57 2.08
CA VAL A 85 -10.80 3.46 1.12
C VAL A 85 -10.46 2.14 1.84
N GLN A 86 -10.46 2.12 3.18
CA GLN A 86 -10.16 0.94 3.97
C GLN A 86 -11.41 0.26 4.54
N GLY A 87 -12.38 1.04 5.01
CA GLY A 87 -13.67 0.51 5.48
C GLY A 87 -13.57 -0.31 6.78
N LEU A 88 -12.66 0.09 7.68
CA LEU A 88 -12.56 -0.42 9.05
C LEU A 88 -12.85 0.71 10.03
N GLY A 89 -13.26 0.40 11.25
CA GLY A 89 -13.53 1.38 12.28
C GLY A 89 -12.35 2.30 12.60
N LYS A 90 -11.13 1.74 12.63
CA LYS A 90 -9.91 2.53 12.84
C LYS A 90 -9.71 3.57 11.72
N SER A 91 -9.90 3.20 10.45
CA SER A 91 -9.73 4.14 9.34
C SER A 91 -10.86 5.17 9.30
N ALA A 92 -12.09 4.75 9.57
CA ALA A 92 -13.23 5.65 9.66
C ALA A 92 -13.06 6.70 10.77
N LEU A 93 -12.51 6.30 11.92
CA LEU A 93 -12.19 7.23 13.01
C LEU A 93 -11.13 8.25 12.61
N VAL A 94 -10.07 7.83 11.92
CA VAL A 94 -9.03 8.72 11.39
C VAL A 94 -9.63 9.71 10.40
N ALA A 95 -10.47 9.23 9.48
CA ALA A 95 -11.17 10.07 8.52
C ALA A 95 -12.07 11.09 9.24
N ARG A 96 -12.80 10.69 10.29
CA ARG A 96 -13.63 11.60 11.08
C ARG A 96 -12.82 12.62 11.89
N LEU A 97 -11.68 12.21 12.44
CA LEU A 97 -10.76 13.07 13.18
C LEU A 97 -10.03 14.08 12.29
N SER A 98 -10.03 13.88 10.97
CA SER A 98 -9.51 14.86 10.01
C SER A 98 -10.26 16.19 10.01
N GLY A 99 -11.48 16.21 10.55
CA GLY A 99 -12.34 17.40 10.50
C GLY A 99 -12.91 17.68 9.12
N ALA A 100 -12.75 16.76 8.15
CA ALA A 100 -13.28 16.93 6.81
C ALA A 100 -14.80 17.16 6.83
N ARG A 101 -15.28 18.11 6.00
CA ARG A 101 -16.71 18.41 5.85
C ARG A 101 -17.48 17.21 5.34
N ARG A 102 -16.88 16.47 4.40
CA ARG A 102 -17.40 15.22 3.85
C ARG A 102 -16.46 14.08 4.22
N VAL A 103 -16.96 13.07 4.89
CA VAL A 103 -16.26 11.82 5.17
C VAL A 103 -16.98 10.71 4.39
N VAL A 104 -16.34 10.26 3.32
CA VAL A 104 -16.87 9.27 2.38
C VAL A 104 -16.29 7.91 2.72
N GLY A 105 -17.16 6.94 2.95
CA GLY A 105 -16.78 5.53 3.03
C GLY A 105 -17.58 4.68 2.05
N PHE A 106 -17.35 3.37 2.04
CA PHE A 106 -18.19 2.47 1.28
C PHE A 106 -19.58 2.29 1.92
N SER A 107 -20.58 1.92 1.10
CA SER A 107 -21.87 1.46 1.61
C SER A 107 -21.72 0.20 2.47
N THR A 108 -22.63 0.02 3.42
CA THR A 108 -22.55 -1.01 4.48
C THR A 108 -22.19 -2.43 3.98
N PRO A 109 -22.72 -2.94 2.85
CA PRO A 109 -22.37 -4.28 2.35
C PRO A 109 -20.89 -4.46 1.99
N PHE A 110 -20.15 -3.37 1.76
CA PHE A 110 -18.75 -3.39 1.37
C PHE A 110 -17.79 -3.01 2.51
N LEU A 111 -18.33 -2.66 3.67
CA LEU A 111 -17.54 -2.44 4.87
C LEU A 111 -17.21 -3.78 5.52
N ARG A 112 -15.95 -3.96 5.93
CA ARG A 112 -15.55 -5.13 6.74
C ARG A 112 -16.13 -5.07 8.14
N GLU A 113 -16.33 -3.85 8.65
CA GLU A 113 -16.89 -3.55 9.97
C GLU A 113 -18.09 -2.62 9.76
N PRO A 114 -19.33 -3.14 9.68
CA PRO A 114 -20.51 -2.35 9.31
C PRO A 114 -20.75 -1.09 10.15
N TRP A 115 -20.38 -1.12 11.43
CA TRP A 115 -20.52 0.01 12.35
C TRP A 115 -19.65 1.22 11.96
N ALA A 116 -18.58 1.02 11.18
CA ALA A 116 -17.72 2.09 10.69
C ALA A 116 -18.51 3.14 9.88
N ARG A 117 -19.65 2.75 9.29
CA ARG A 117 -20.58 3.64 8.59
C ARG A 117 -21.02 4.83 9.43
N TRP A 118 -21.14 4.69 10.75
CA TRP A 118 -21.58 5.78 11.64
C TRP A 118 -20.57 6.92 11.75
N LEU A 119 -19.31 6.68 11.37
CA LEU A 119 -18.25 7.69 11.33
C LEU A 119 -18.15 8.39 9.98
N HIS A 120 -18.88 7.92 8.96
CA HIS A 120 -18.95 8.51 7.63
C HIS A 120 -20.15 9.46 7.52
N THR A 121 -19.99 10.59 6.84
CA THR A 121 -21.11 11.49 6.52
C THR A 121 -21.89 10.98 5.32
N GLU A 122 -21.21 10.30 4.39
CA GLU A 122 -21.78 9.81 3.15
C GLU A 122 -21.19 8.45 2.76
N SER A 123 -21.89 7.74 1.88
CA SER A 123 -21.46 6.43 1.38
C SER A 123 -21.39 6.42 -0.13
N ALA A 124 -20.38 5.77 -0.66
CA ALA A 124 -20.28 5.38 -2.07
C ALA A 124 -20.60 3.90 -2.24
N ASP A 125 -21.47 3.59 -3.20
CA ASP A 125 -21.62 2.23 -3.72
C ASP A 125 -20.53 2.02 -4.80
N PRO A 126 -19.58 1.08 -4.60
CA PRO A 126 -18.56 0.78 -5.59
C PRO A 126 -19.12 0.01 -6.81
N GLY A 127 -20.40 -0.36 -6.80
CA GLY A 127 -21.07 -1.15 -7.83
C GLY A 127 -20.80 -2.63 -7.65
N ARG A 128 -20.39 -3.31 -8.74
CA ARG A 128 -20.06 -4.74 -8.74
C ARG A 128 -18.56 -4.94 -9.04
N PRO A 129 -17.67 -4.55 -8.12
CA PRO A 129 -16.23 -4.61 -8.37
C PRO A 129 -15.77 -6.06 -8.54
N ARG A 130 -14.98 -6.34 -9.58
CA ARG A 130 -14.37 -7.66 -9.81
C ARG A 130 -13.07 -7.81 -9.04
N HIS A 131 -12.35 -6.71 -8.85
CA HIS A 131 -11.10 -6.65 -8.09
C HIS A 131 -11.15 -5.58 -6.99
N VAL A 132 -10.26 -5.68 -6.00
CA VAL A 132 -10.14 -4.69 -4.91
C VAL A 132 -9.77 -3.30 -5.43
N VAL A 133 -9.01 -3.20 -6.52
CA VAL A 133 -8.70 -1.91 -7.17
C VAL A 133 -9.98 -1.27 -7.73
N ASP A 134 -10.84 -2.04 -8.39
CA ASP A 134 -12.13 -1.53 -8.89
C ASP A 134 -13.03 -1.05 -7.75
N ARG A 135 -13.02 -1.80 -6.63
CA ARG A 135 -13.73 -1.39 -5.41
C ARG A 135 -13.19 -0.06 -4.90
N ASN A 136 -11.88 0.07 -4.81
CA ASN A 136 -11.22 1.28 -4.32
C ASN A 136 -11.53 2.49 -5.22
N LEU A 137 -11.43 2.35 -6.55
CA LEU A 137 -11.84 3.38 -7.52
C LEU A 137 -13.36 3.65 -7.45
N GLY A 138 -14.13 2.66 -7.02
CA GLY A 138 -15.55 2.75 -6.69
C GLY A 138 -15.96 3.90 -5.78
N ILE A 139 -15.10 4.25 -4.82
CA ILE A 139 -15.40 5.32 -3.86
C ILE A 139 -15.53 6.69 -4.54
N LEU A 140 -14.90 6.86 -5.70
CA LEU A 140 -14.85 8.13 -6.42
C LEU A 140 -16.19 8.53 -7.06
N SER A 141 -17.15 7.60 -7.13
CA SER A 141 -18.52 7.91 -7.57
C SER A 141 -19.19 8.98 -6.69
N ALA A 142 -18.86 9.02 -5.39
CA ALA A 142 -19.33 10.06 -4.47
C ALA A 142 -18.82 11.46 -4.82
N LEU A 143 -17.76 11.55 -5.63
CA LEU A 143 -17.20 12.81 -6.12
C LEU A 143 -17.60 13.11 -7.57
N GLY A 144 -18.50 12.32 -8.16
CA GLY A 144 -18.90 12.47 -9.56
C GLY A 144 -17.84 11.98 -10.56
N LEU A 145 -16.80 11.26 -10.10
CA LEU A 145 -15.78 10.71 -10.98
C LEU A 145 -16.13 9.28 -11.40
N ALA A 146 -16.04 9.04 -12.71
CA ALA A 146 -16.27 7.73 -13.32
C ALA A 146 -14.98 7.02 -13.76
N ASP A 147 -13.81 7.62 -13.53
CA ASP A 147 -12.52 7.05 -13.92
C ASP A 147 -12.23 5.75 -13.16
N ARG A 148 -12.06 4.65 -13.92
CA ARG A 148 -11.75 3.31 -13.41
C ARG A 148 -10.41 2.78 -13.93
N ASP A 149 -9.54 3.65 -14.45
CA ASP A 149 -8.23 3.25 -14.96
C ASP A 149 -7.29 2.83 -13.82
N TRP A 150 -6.69 1.65 -13.96
CA TRP A 150 -5.67 1.16 -13.04
C TRP A 150 -4.31 1.79 -13.34
N ARG A 151 -4.09 3.01 -12.86
CA ARG A 151 -2.80 3.71 -12.99
C ARG A 151 -2.03 3.69 -11.68
N PHE A 152 -0.78 3.24 -11.76
CA PHE A 152 0.15 3.22 -10.63
C PHE A 152 1.32 4.16 -10.97
N PRO A 153 1.23 5.47 -10.64
CA PRO A 153 2.29 6.44 -10.90
C PRO A 153 3.45 6.26 -9.90
N ILE A 154 4.04 5.06 -9.88
CA ILE A 154 5.15 4.68 -9.02
C ILE A 154 6.45 5.07 -9.70
N ARG A 155 7.15 6.03 -9.10
CA ARG A 155 8.49 6.50 -9.45
C ARG A 155 9.51 5.40 -9.18
N THR A 156 10.22 5.01 -10.23
CA THR A 156 11.34 4.07 -10.14
C THR A 156 12.68 4.80 -9.95
N ASP A 157 12.69 6.12 -10.12
CA ASP A 157 13.80 7.08 -9.99
C ASP A 157 13.88 7.78 -8.61
N ALA A 158 13.06 7.36 -7.64
CA ALA A 158 12.88 8.04 -6.36
C ALA A 158 14.17 8.15 -5.51
N PRO A 159 14.33 9.23 -4.70
CA PRO A 159 15.57 9.56 -3.99
C PRO A 159 15.96 8.57 -2.87
N PRO A 160 17.22 8.64 -2.38
CA PRO A 160 17.93 7.67 -1.52
C PRO A 160 17.34 7.34 -0.12
N ALA A 161 16.08 7.64 0.18
CA ALA A 161 15.46 7.20 1.43
C ALA A 161 15.13 5.69 1.43
N VAL A 162 15.25 5.03 0.27
CA VAL A 162 15.16 3.58 0.06
C VAL A 162 16.55 2.93 -0.16
N ASP A 163 17.65 3.70 -0.01
CA ASP A 163 18.99 3.28 -0.49
C ASP A 163 19.77 2.32 0.41
N ALA A 164 19.44 2.17 1.70
CA ALA A 164 20.25 1.29 2.55
C ALA A 164 20.18 -0.19 2.11
N PRO A 165 19.01 -0.77 1.79
CA PRO A 165 18.96 -2.10 1.18
C PRO A 165 19.18 -2.08 -0.34
N ARG A 166 18.75 -1.04 -1.10
CA ARG A 166 18.95 -1.06 -2.57
C ARG A 166 20.41 -1.14 -3.00
N ARG A 167 21.33 -0.51 -2.24
CA ARG A 167 22.77 -0.55 -2.53
C ARG A 167 23.42 -1.91 -2.28
N SER A 168 22.83 -2.80 -1.47
CA SER A 168 23.32 -4.18 -1.32
C SER A 168 22.81 -5.12 -2.41
N LEU A 169 21.72 -4.75 -3.11
CA LEU A 169 21.09 -5.66 -4.06
C LEU A 169 21.90 -5.83 -5.36
N ASP A 170 22.40 -4.71 -5.91
CA ASP A 170 22.92 -4.52 -7.29
C ASP A 170 22.86 -5.79 -8.16
N PRO A 171 21.63 -6.23 -8.52
CA PRO A 171 21.47 -7.49 -9.20
C PRO A 171 21.95 -7.33 -10.63
N PRO A 172 22.75 -8.27 -11.18
CA PRO A 172 23.11 -8.24 -12.58
C PRO A 172 21.89 -7.99 -13.47
N ARG A 173 22.04 -7.17 -14.51
CA ARG A 173 20.94 -6.94 -15.46
C ARG A 173 20.42 -8.29 -15.98
N GLY A 174 19.10 -8.47 -15.95
CA GLY A 174 18.46 -9.72 -16.35
C GLY A 174 18.32 -10.77 -15.25
N SER A 175 18.68 -10.45 -14.00
CA SER A 175 18.39 -11.30 -12.84
C SER A 175 16.89 -11.57 -12.67
N VAL A 176 16.59 -12.77 -12.18
CA VAL A 176 15.24 -13.15 -11.73
C VAL A 176 15.12 -12.97 -10.23
N LEU A 177 14.15 -12.17 -9.79
CA LEU A 177 13.86 -11.96 -8.37
C LEU A 177 12.93 -13.05 -7.83
N ILE A 178 13.28 -13.62 -6.68
CA ILE A 178 12.48 -14.61 -5.96
C ILE A 178 12.13 -14.04 -4.59
N ASN A 179 10.84 -13.88 -4.31
CA ASN A 179 10.33 -13.59 -2.98
C ASN A 179 9.61 -14.84 -2.44
N PRO A 180 10.25 -15.65 -1.59
CA PRO A 180 9.66 -16.90 -1.11
C PRO A 180 8.69 -16.70 0.06
N ASN A 181 8.51 -15.46 0.51
CA ASN A 181 7.89 -15.16 1.79
C ASN A 181 6.45 -14.68 1.64
N ALA A 182 5.63 -15.13 2.58
CA ALA A 182 4.27 -14.65 2.77
C ALA A 182 3.97 -14.58 4.27
N ALA A 183 3.02 -13.73 4.65
CA ALA A 183 2.63 -13.57 6.06
C ALA A 183 2.14 -14.88 6.69
N TRP A 184 1.60 -15.82 5.89
CA TRP A 184 1.08 -17.09 6.36
C TRP A 184 1.97 -18.20 5.83
N SER A 185 2.44 -19.08 6.71
CA SER A 185 3.33 -20.20 6.35
C SER A 185 2.70 -21.13 5.30
N THR A 186 1.38 -21.31 5.33
CA THR A 186 0.62 -22.09 4.34
C THR A 186 0.63 -21.49 2.94
N LYS A 187 0.97 -20.21 2.81
CA LYS A 187 1.16 -19.52 1.52
C LYS A 187 2.64 -19.46 1.10
N CYS A 188 3.54 -20.03 1.89
CA CYS A 188 4.96 -20.11 1.56
C CYS A 188 5.23 -21.45 0.87
N TRP A 189 5.67 -21.40 -0.38
CA TRP A 189 6.09 -22.61 -1.08
C TRP A 189 7.40 -23.16 -0.49
N PRO A 190 7.59 -24.49 -0.42
CA PRO A 190 8.78 -25.07 0.21
C PRO A 190 10.09 -24.55 -0.40
N PRO A 191 11.11 -24.18 0.40
CA PRO A 191 12.36 -23.61 -0.10
C PRO A 191 13.07 -24.46 -1.16
N ALA A 192 13.04 -25.79 -0.99
CA ALA A 192 13.62 -26.73 -1.94
C ALA A 192 13.06 -26.58 -3.36
N ARG A 193 11.78 -26.23 -3.48
CA ARG A 193 11.14 -26.06 -4.78
C ARG A 193 11.48 -24.72 -5.44
N TYR A 194 11.59 -23.64 -4.65
CA TYR A 194 12.14 -22.38 -5.15
C TYR A 194 13.59 -22.55 -5.61
N GLY A 195 14.41 -23.29 -4.86
CA GLY A 195 15.79 -23.64 -5.24
C GLY A 195 15.84 -24.39 -6.57
N ALA A 196 14.97 -25.39 -6.75
CA ALA A 196 14.85 -26.12 -8.02
C ALA A 196 14.47 -25.21 -9.20
N VAL A 197 13.57 -24.24 -8.99
CA VAL A 197 13.23 -23.23 -10.01
C VAL A 197 14.44 -22.36 -10.33
N ALA A 198 15.19 -21.89 -9.32
CA ALA A 198 16.38 -21.09 -9.56
C ALA A 198 17.45 -21.86 -10.34
N ALA A 199 17.72 -23.11 -9.97
CA ALA A 199 18.64 -23.99 -10.68
C ALA A 199 18.19 -24.25 -12.13
N HIS A 200 16.88 -24.38 -12.37
CA HIS A 200 16.34 -24.52 -13.71
C HIS A 200 16.52 -23.24 -14.54
N VAL A 201 16.17 -22.07 -13.99
CA VAL A 201 16.31 -20.77 -14.66
C VAL A 201 17.76 -20.49 -15.06
N ALA A 202 18.71 -20.77 -14.17
CA ALA A 202 20.14 -20.61 -14.49
C ALA A 202 20.58 -21.54 -15.63
N ARG A 203 20.21 -22.84 -15.57
CA ARG A 203 20.60 -23.81 -16.61
C ARG A 203 19.92 -23.56 -17.96
N ALA A 204 18.64 -23.24 -17.96
CA ALA A 204 17.84 -23.13 -19.19
C ALA A 204 17.95 -21.75 -19.84
N HIS A 205 18.21 -20.69 -19.05
CA HIS A 205 18.17 -19.32 -19.54
C HIS A 205 19.44 -18.53 -19.25
N GLY A 206 20.44 -19.10 -18.55
CA GLY A 206 21.67 -18.40 -18.21
C GLY A 206 21.47 -17.20 -17.29
N ARG A 207 20.33 -17.13 -16.57
CA ARG A 207 19.97 -15.98 -15.75
C ARG A 207 20.24 -16.24 -14.26
N PRO A 208 20.96 -15.35 -13.56
CA PRO A 208 21.16 -15.47 -12.13
C PRO A 208 19.88 -15.15 -11.36
N CYS A 209 19.62 -15.88 -10.28
CA CYS A 209 18.50 -15.62 -9.40
C CYS A 209 18.93 -14.85 -8.15
N VAL A 210 18.07 -13.96 -7.69
CA VAL A 210 18.27 -13.14 -6.49
C VAL A 210 17.10 -13.34 -5.56
N VAL A 211 17.36 -13.81 -4.34
CA VAL A 211 16.34 -14.09 -3.33
C VAL A 211 16.27 -12.92 -2.36
N ILE A 212 15.09 -12.31 -2.25
CA ILE A 212 14.82 -11.19 -1.34
C ILE A 212 14.02 -11.66 -0.12
N TRP A 213 14.17 -10.96 1.01
CA TRP A 213 13.42 -11.23 2.24
C TRP A 213 13.04 -9.95 2.98
N GLY A 214 12.04 -10.08 3.86
CA GLY A 214 11.71 -9.07 4.85
C GLY A 214 12.32 -9.38 6.22
N PRO A 215 12.26 -8.46 7.18
CA PRO A 215 12.72 -8.69 8.54
C PRO A 215 12.12 -9.98 9.15
N GLY A 216 12.98 -10.87 9.64
CA GLY A 216 12.58 -12.16 10.24
C GLY A 216 12.41 -13.34 9.28
N ASP A 217 12.49 -13.12 7.96
CA ASP A 217 12.32 -14.18 6.94
C ASP A 217 13.64 -14.71 6.35
N GLU A 218 14.79 -14.25 6.86
CA GLU A 218 16.11 -14.55 6.32
C GLU A 218 16.40 -16.06 6.24
N ALA A 219 16.03 -16.81 7.28
CA ALA A 219 16.23 -18.26 7.32
C ALA A 219 15.54 -18.98 6.15
N ARG A 220 14.34 -18.53 5.74
CA ARG A 220 13.63 -19.10 4.58
C ARG A 220 14.35 -18.77 3.28
N ALA A 221 14.80 -17.53 3.12
CA ALA A 221 15.55 -17.10 1.93
C ALA A 221 16.89 -17.84 1.81
N ALA A 222 17.61 -18.00 2.92
CA ALA A 222 18.85 -18.79 2.97
C ALA A 222 18.62 -20.25 2.58
N ALA A 223 17.51 -20.86 3.03
CA ALA A 223 17.14 -22.21 2.64
C ALA A 223 16.84 -22.34 1.13
N VAL A 224 16.29 -21.31 0.49
CA VAL A 224 16.11 -21.28 -0.97
C VAL A 224 17.46 -21.26 -1.68
N VAL A 225 18.38 -20.41 -1.22
CA VAL A 225 19.73 -20.29 -1.79
C VAL A 225 20.49 -21.60 -1.65
N ALA A 226 20.46 -22.24 -0.48
CA ALA A 226 21.09 -23.54 -0.25
C ALA A 226 20.55 -24.63 -1.19
N ALA A 227 19.25 -24.61 -1.50
CA ALA A 227 18.62 -25.55 -2.41
C ALA A 227 18.78 -25.19 -3.92
N SER A 228 19.47 -24.10 -4.25
CA SER A 228 19.58 -23.60 -5.63
C SER A 228 20.75 -24.19 -6.43
N ALA A 229 21.59 -25.04 -5.83
CA ALA A 229 22.82 -25.55 -6.45
C ALA A 229 23.75 -24.43 -6.98
N GLY A 230 23.84 -23.32 -6.24
CA GLY A 230 24.66 -22.16 -6.59
C GLY A 230 24.02 -21.18 -7.60
N ALA A 231 22.79 -21.44 -8.04
CA ALA A 231 22.09 -20.62 -9.04
C ALA A 231 21.44 -19.34 -8.47
N ALA A 232 21.33 -19.23 -7.14
CA ALA A 232 20.74 -18.08 -6.47
C ALA A 232 21.67 -17.49 -5.41
N ARG A 233 21.52 -16.19 -5.16
CA ARG A 233 22.18 -15.49 -4.04
C ARG A 233 21.16 -14.67 -3.23
N LEU A 234 21.50 -14.40 -1.98
CA LEU A 234 20.81 -13.40 -1.17
C LEU A 234 21.13 -11.99 -1.68
N ALA A 235 20.20 -11.07 -1.46
CA ALA A 235 20.36 -9.66 -1.68
C ALA A 235 19.59 -8.85 -0.62
#